data_AF-A0A2H1KBM1-F1
#
_entry.id   AF-A0A2H1KBM1-F1
#
_cell.length_a   1.000
_cell.length_b   1.000
_cell.length_c   1.000
_cell.angle_alpha   90.00
_cell.angle_beta   90.00
_cell.angle_gamma   90.00
#
_symmetry.space_group_name_H-M   'P 1'
#
loop_
_entity.id
_entity.type
_entity.pdbx_description
1 polymer ?
#
loop_
_entity_poly.entity_id
_entity_poly.type
_entity_poly.pdbx_seq_one_letter_code
_entity_poly.pdbx_strand_id
1 'polypeptide(L)'
;SYSATASALNSSEYFFFGMVSTRILRPIMGQTQRVHHSGFIPIRGLVRGLQLELGMSDNEVDGVYGDTLHSRVPFLNPTGGNGEANVRLVQSALRVKGYDASPVDDILGGFGDYNDRTIGAVNALRNDANYTTLAGTTGSGGGVVDREVWKGLCSQDAYVLVQGGDAKLRTIQQRLNDAAYQPQMGLNPTDGIITPQLARGLMKALQILLGIANPDGIWGPKTANAVRAQGPIDAPGQQWTRLLAYALYVNEYTDMDVNDPSWSAVAQRARGFGLSLRLNVTDTGPISTLIVAALFVSYGDQQRGYDDLRWDADPTQPTIGIDTASRLTDLTRTFELPESDLYQMHVGFVGRYLQNAPDPVLDKEMTIDEIYALAELSTSNAYGTVPFGIAPIWQTSANDGGYFIPGRGTSDAQAADTRAEAFGIPKNVTIYFAVDFDAFGSTIEDLIIPYFRELNDEMSAIGGNPIGAYGPRAVCNRLAEEGLATASYVGNLSYGWTGNLGQKMPSNWAIDQFFEFEADFYDADGTFIGTHGVDQLIHNPENGQLWYPEPA
;
A
#
# COMPACT_ATOMS: atom_id res chain seq x y z
N SER A 1 60.71 -6.16 -24.83
CA SER A 1 60.65 -4.88 -25.57
C SER A 1 59.33 -4.20 -25.22
N TYR A 2 59.40 -3.06 -24.51
CA TYR A 2 58.33 -2.10 -24.13
C TYR A 2 57.09 -2.67 -23.40
N SER A 3 56.94 -2.64 -22.07
CA SER A 3 56.82 -1.55 -21.06
C SER A 3 55.40 -1.01 -20.85
N ALA A 4 54.91 -1.16 -19.60
CA ALA A 4 53.92 -0.36 -18.84
C ALA A 4 52.52 -0.14 -19.44
N THR A 5 51.42 -0.42 -18.73
CA THR A 5 51.03 0.25 -17.48
C THR A 5 50.29 -0.65 -16.49
N ALA A 6 50.80 -0.66 -15.25
CA ALA A 6 50.02 -0.95 -14.06
C ALA A 6 49.52 0.40 -13.51
N SER A 7 48.21 0.58 -13.33
CA SER A 7 47.61 1.49 -12.34
C SER A 7 46.08 1.37 -12.35
N ALA A 8 45.48 1.33 -11.16
CA ALA A 8 44.05 1.36 -10.83
C ALA A 8 43.31 0.02 -10.73
N LEU A 9 43.79 -0.86 -9.83
CA LEU A 9 42.88 -1.67 -9.01
C LEU A 9 42.95 -1.10 -7.59
N ASN A 10 41.86 -0.47 -7.15
CA ASN A 10 41.78 0.17 -5.85
C ASN A 10 41.83 -0.89 -4.74
N SER A 11 42.62 -0.59 -3.72
CA SER A 11 43.12 -1.44 -2.66
C SER A 11 42.09 -1.79 -1.57
N SER A 12 40.80 -1.90 -1.90
CA SER A 12 39.73 -2.28 -0.96
C SER A 12 39.34 -3.76 -1.01
N GLU A 13 39.76 -4.52 -2.04
CA GLU A 13 39.28 -5.91 -2.27
C GLU A 13 40.17 -7.01 -1.67
N TYR A 14 41.37 -6.69 -1.18
CA TYR A 14 42.21 -7.65 -0.43
C TYR A 14 42.12 -7.53 1.09
N PHE A 15 41.30 -6.59 1.60
CA PHE A 15 41.18 -6.34 3.04
C PHE A 15 40.11 -7.20 3.73
N PHE A 16 39.25 -7.93 2.99
CA PHE A 16 38.10 -8.62 3.56
C PHE A 16 38.31 -10.12 3.88
N PHE A 17 39.38 -10.75 3.38
CA PHE A 17 39.74 -12.12 3.76
C PHE A 17 40.75 -12.22 4.92
N GLY A 18 41.22 -11.08 5.46
CA GLY A 18 42.28 -11.02 6.48
C GLY A 18 41.89 -10.47 7.86
N MET A 19 40.62 -10.10 8.09
CA MET A 19 40.13 -9.58 9.38
C MET A 19 39.04 -10.47 9.99
N VAL A 20 39.35 -11.75 10.15
CA VAL A 20 38.75 -12.58 11.21
C VAL A 20 39.85 -12.87 12.22
N SER A 21 40.28 -11.84 12.94
CA SER A 21 41.15 -12.02 14.09
C SER A 21 40.96 -10.88 15.08
N THR A 22 40.59 -11.28 16.30
CA THR A 22 40.60 -10.52 17.56
C THR A 22 39.54 -9.43 17.78
N ARG A 23 38.59 -9.78 18.66
CA ARG A 23 37.78 -8.93 19.56
C ARG A 23 36.98 -7.80 18.91
N ILE A 24 35.68 -8.04 18.73
CA ILE A 24 34.52 -7.23 19.20
C ILE A 24 33.29 -7.95 18.65
N LEU A 25 32.65 -8.83 19.43
CA LEU A 25 31.28 -9.30 19.18
C LEU A 25 30.69 -9.87 20.49
N ARG A 26 30.14 -8.96 21.29
CA ARG A 26 28.97 -9.04 22.20
C ARG A 26 29.12 -7.91 23.24
N PRO A 27 28.04 -7.22 23.68
CA PRO A 27 26.61 -7.38 23.37
C PRO A 27 25.95 -6.07 22.88
N ILE A 28 25.00 -6.12 21.93
CA ILE A 28 23.91 -5.12 21.89
C ILE A 28 22.62 -5.83 21.44
N MET A 29 21.91 -6.41 22.42
CA MET A 29 20.45 -6.26 22.46
C MET A 29 20.20 -4.90 23.10
N GLY A 30 19.40 -4.05 22.46
CA GLY A 30 18.90 -2.80 23.04
C GLY A 30 19.29 -1.54 22.27
N GLN A 31 18.23 -0.89 21.77
CA GLN A 31 18.12 0.51 21.34
C GLN A 31 18.44 0.89 19.89
N THR A 32 17.33 1.09 19.17
CA THR A 32 16.96 2.26 18.34
C THR A 32 17.73 2.59 17.06
N GLN A 33 16.94 2.69 15.97
CA GLN A 33 17.15 3.58 14.82
C GLN A 33 18.54 3.54 14.18
N ARG A 34 18.91 2.41 13.56
CA ARG A 34 19.91 2.35 12.46
C ARG A 34 19.98 0.99 11.75
N VAL A 35 18.89 0.21 11.74
CA VAL A 35 18.94 -1.18 11.23
C VAL A 35 18.95 -1.26 9.69
N HIS A 36 18.61 -0.21 8.96
CA HIS A 36 18.54 -0.29 7.49
C HIS A 36 19.90 -0.36 6.76
N HIS A 37 21.04 -0.04 7.42
CA HIS A 37 22.34 0.01 6.74
C HIS A 37 23.33 -1.11 7.11
N SER A 38 23.22 -1.72 8.29
CA SER A 38 24.21 -2.71 8.76
C SER A 38 24.00 -4.13 8.21
N GLY A 39 22.77 -4.48 7.80
CA GLY A 39 22.45 -5.78 7.17
C GLY A 39 22.68 -5.83 5.65
N PHE A 40 22.81 -4.66 5.01
CA PHE A 40 22.89 -4.54 3.54
C PHE A 40 24.22 -5.06 2.97
N ILE A 41 25.33 -4.78 3.66
CA ILE A 41 26.68 -5.11 3.21
C ILE A 41 26.94 -6.63 3.29
N PRO A 42 26.60 -7.33 4.39
CA PRO A 42 26.79 -8.79 4.47
C PRO A 42 25.98 -9.58 3.43
N ILE A 43 24.70 -9.25 3.22
CA ILE A 43 23.83 -9.99 2.29
C ILE A 43 24.28 -9.82 0.84
N ARG A 44 24.61 -8.60 0.40
CA ARG A 44 25.09 -8.37 -0.97
C ARG A 44 26.41 -9.11 -1.24
N GLY A 45 27.30 -9.17 -0.26
CA GLY A 45 28.53 -9.96 -0.33
C GLY A 45 28.26 -11.46 -0.47
N LEU A 46 27.31 -12.00 0.30
CA LEU A 46 26.87 -13.39 0.21
C LEU A 46 26.30 -13.74 -1.17
N VAL A 47 25.46 -12.86 -1.75
CA VAL A 47 24.89 -13.06 -3.07
C VAL A 47 25.98 -13.04 -4.15
N ARG A 48 26.92 -12.10 -4.12
CA ARG A 48 28.05 -12.07 -5.05
C ARG A 48 28.90 -13.34 -4.95
N GLY A 49 29.17 -13.80 -3.74
CA GLY A 49 29.90 -15.05 -3.50
C GLY A 49 29.20 -16.26 -4.11
N LEU A 50 27.88 -16.35 -3.96
CA LEU A 50 27.07 -17.41 -4.58
C LEU A 50 27.06 -17.33 -6.11
N GLN A 51 26.95 -16.13 -6.69
CA GLN A 51 27.00 -15.94 -8.14
C GLN A 51 28.36 -16.40 -8.72
N LEU A 52 29.47 -16.05 -8.04
CA LEU A 52 30.81 -16.50 -8.43
C LEU A 52 30.99 -18.02 -8.31
N GLU A 53 30.51 -18.62 -7.22
CA GLU A 53 30.55 -20.07 -7.01
C GLU A 53 29.79 -20.84 -8.09
N LEU A 54 28.69 -20.27 -8.59
CA LEU A 54 27.89 -20.84 -9.67
C LEU A 54 28.45 -20.53 -11.07
N GLY A 55 29.63 -19.89 -11.16
CA GLY A 55 30.29 -19.57 -12.42
C GLY A 55 29.52 -18.58 -13.29
N MET A 56 28.77 -17.67 -12.68
CA MET A 56 28.07 -16.59 -13.40
C MET A 56 29.11 -15.62 -13.99
N SER A 57 28.82 -15.04 -15.16
CA SER A 57 29.75 -14.13 -15.83
C SER A 57 29.86 -12.79 -15.07
N ASP A 58 30.94 -12.03 -15.30
CA ASP A 58 31.21 -10.78 -14.55
C ASP A 58 30.06 -9.77 -14.58
N ASN A 59 29.30 -9.70 -15.69
CA ASN A 59 28.12 -8.85 -15.84
C ASN A 59 26.86 -9.39 -15.12
N GLU A 60 26.86 -10.65 -14.71
CA GLU A 60 25.82 -11.30 -13.92
C GLU A 60 26.13 -11.26 -12.39
N VAL A 61 27.36 -10.91 -11.98
CA VAL A 61 27.79 -10.83 -10.57
C VAL A 61 27.52 -9.43 -9.99
N ASP A 62 26.26 -9.12 -9.74
CA ASP A 62 25.79 -7.80 -9.27
C ASP A 62 25.44 -7.74 -7.76
N GLY A 63 25.37 -8.92 -7.12
CA GLY A 63 24.91 -9.08 -5.74
C GLY A 63 23.39 -9.01 -5.56
N VAL A 64 22.62 -9.23 -6.62
CA VAL A 64 21.16 -9.27 -6.61
C VAL A 64 20.65 -10.69 -6.81
N TYR A 65 19.76 -11.14 -5.91
CA TYR A 65 19.11 -12.44 -6.04
C TYR A 65 17.90 -12.34 -6.98
N GLY A 66 18.15 -12.37 -8.29
CA GLY A 66 17.12 -12.36 -9.34
C GLY A 66 16.74 -13.76 -9.85
N ASP A 67 15.83 -13.80 -10.83
CA ASP A 67 15.28 -15.05 -11.39
C ASP A 67 16.36 -15.97 -11.98
N THR A 68 17.39 -15.40 -12.62
CA THR A 68 18.53 -16.17 -13.14
C THR A 68 19.23 -16.94 -12.04
N LEU A 69 19.60 -16.27 -10.94
CA LEU A 69 20.25 -16.91 -9.80
C LEU A 69 19.31 -17.92 -9.15
N HIS A 70 18.05 -17.53 -8.91
CA HIS A 70 17.04 -18.41 -8.33
C HIS A 70 16.87 -19.73 -9.11
N SER A 71 16.99 -19.71 -10.45
CA SER A 71 16.92 -20.92 -11.28
C SER A 71 18.16 -21.81 -11.20
N ARG A 72 19.33 -21.25 -10.88
CA ARG A 72 20.65 -21.91 -10.89
C ARG A 72 21.08 -22.45 -9.52
N VAL A 73 20.54 -21.95 -8.41
CA VAL A 73 20.96 -22.40 -7.08
C VAL A 73 20.73 -23.91 -6.86
N PRO A 74 21.68 -24.61 -6.21
CA PRO A 74 21.61 -26.05 -6.00
C PRO A 74 20.68 -26.39 -4.83
N PHE A 75 20.08 -27.58 -4.87
CA PHE A 75 19.48 -28.17 -3.67
C PHE A 75 20.60 -28.72 -2.77
N LEU A 76 20.68 -28.26 -1.53
CA LEU A 76 21.58 -28.87 -0.54
C LEU A 76 20.78 -29.83 0.35
N ASN A 77 21.28 -31.05 0.49
CA ASN A 77 20.60 -32.12 1.23
C ASN A 77 21.49 -32.67 2.36
N PRO A 78 20.93 -33.06 3.52
CA PRO A 78 21.69 -33.64 4.64
C PRO A 78 22.57 -34.83 4.28
N THR A 79 22.14 -35.63 3.30
CA THR A 79 22.83 -36.85 2.87
C THR A 79 23.55 -36.70 1.52
N GLY A 80 23.59 -35.49 0.96
CA GLY A 80 24.13 -35.21 -0.37
C GLY A 80 25.60 -34.81 -0.36
N GLY A 81 26.27 -35.02 -1.48
CA GLY A 81 27.60 -34.43 -1.75
C GLY A 81 27.45 -32.94 -2.05
N ASN A 82 27.21 -32.14 -1.00
CA ASN A 82 27.08 -30.69 -1.11
C ASN A 82 28.46 -30.07 -1.38
N GLY A 83 28.54 -29.13 -2.33
CA GLY A 83 29.80 -28.41 -2.57
C GLY A 83 30.19 -27.57 -1.36
N GLU A 84 31.43 -27.74 -0.86
CA GLU A 84 31.95 -27.11 0.35
C GLU A 84 31.72 -25.59 0.39
N ALA A 85 31.94 -24.90 -0.72
CA ALA A 85 31.72 -23.46 -0.84
C ALA A 85 30.24 -23.08 -0.67
N ASN A 86 29.30 -23.85 -1.23
CA ASN A 86 27.87 -23.63 -1.03
C ASN A 86 27.47 -23.83 0.44
N VAL A 87 28.05 -24.83 1.11
CA VAL A 87 27.82 -25.05 2.55
C VAL A 87 28.32 -23.85 3.37
N ARG A 88 29.51 -23.34 3.07
CA ARG A 88 30.07 -22.14 3.75
C ARG A 88 29.17 -20.92 3.57
N LEU A 89 28.62 -20.72 2.37
CA LEU A 89 27.69 -19.63 2.08
C LEU A 89 26.39 -19.77 2.89
N VAL A 90 25.80 -20.97 2.95
CA VAL A 90 24.61 -21.25 3.77
C VAL A 90 24.89 -21.01 5.25
N GLN A 91 25.97 -21.56 5.80
CA GLN A 91 26.34 -21.38 7.21
C GLN A 91 26.55 -19.91 7.55
N SER A 92 27.21 -19.16 6.67
CA SER A 92 27.42 -17.72 6.83
C SER A 92 26.10 -16.96 6.83
N ALA A 93 25.20 -17.24 5.88
CA ALA A 93 23.90 -16.61 5.78
C ALA A 93 22.99 -16.92 6.99
N LEU A 94 22.96 -18.18 7.44
CA LEU A 94 22.24 -18.60 8.64
C LEU A 94 22.71 -17.82 9.88
N ARG A 95 24.02 -17.65 10.05
CA ARG A 95 24.58 -16.88 11.18
C ARG A 95 24.25 -15.39 11.10
N VAL A 96 24.30 -14.79 9.91
CA VAL A 96 23.87 -13.39 9.71
C VAL A 96 22.41 -13.20 10.10
N LYS A 97 21.56 -14.20 9.86
CA LYS A 97 20.15 -14.21 10.28
C LYS A 97 19.91 -14.64 11.74
N GLY A 98 20.97 -14.95 12.48
CA GLY A 98 20.89 -15.29 13.90
C GLY A 98 20.67 -16.79 14.21
N TYR A 99 20.76 -17.68 13.21
CA TYR A 99 20.68 -19.12 13.42
C TYR A 99 22.05 -19.72 13.78
N ASP A 100 22.01 -20.79 14.59
CA ASP A 100 23.21 -21.43 15.11
C ASP A 100 23.85 -22.41 14.11
N ALA A 101 24.54 -21.89 13.11
CA ALA A 101 25.36 -22.68 12.18
C ALA A 101 26.86 -22.61 12.53
N SER A 102 27.67 -23.54 12.00
CA SER A 102 29.12 -23.59 12.23
C SER A 102 29.80 -22.25 11.87
N PRO A 103 30.58 -21.63 12.76
CA PRO A 103 31.32 -20.40 12.47
C PRO A 103 32.60 -20.66 11.67
N VAL A 104 33.15 -19.62 11.04
CA VAL A 104 34.44 -19.69 10.29
C VAL A 104 35.60 -20.19 11.16
N ASP A 105 35.59 -19.84 12.45
CA ASP A 105 36.62 -20.22 13.43
C ASP A 105 36.25 -21.50 14.22
N ASP A 106 35.39 -22.36 13.64
CA ASP A 106 35.03 -23.63 14.27
C ASP A 106 36.26 -24.54 14.43
N ILE A 107 36.75 -24.61 15.67
CA ILE A 107 37.91 -25.44 16.06
C ILE A 107 37.66 -26.92 15.76
N LEU A 108 36.40 -27.35 15.67
CA LEU A 108 36.01 -28.73 15.34
C LEU A 108 35.94 -28.99 13.82
N GLY A 109 36.24 -28.00 12.98
CA GLY A 109 36.28 -28.13 11.53
C GLY A 109 34.91 -28.10 10.84
N GLY A 110 33.83 -27.71 11.54
CA GLY A 110 32.47 -27.77 11.00
C GLY A 110 32.11 -26.76 9.91
N PHE A 111 32.99 -25.82 9.56
CA PHE A 111 32.74 -24.80 8.54
C PHE A 111 33.06 -25.29 7.12
N GLY A 112 32.03 -25.40 6.29
CA GLY A 112 32.08 -26.07 4.98
C GLY A 112 31.56 -27.51 5.00
N ASP A 113 31.33 -28.07 6.18
CA ASP A 113 30.71 -29.39 6.36
C ASP A 113 29.21 -29.26 6.66
N TYR A 114 28.37 -29.98 5.91
CA TYR A 114 26.91 -29.97 6.09
C TYR A 114 26.50 -30.84 7.30
N ASN A 115 26.99 -30.46 8.47
CA ASN A 115 26.89 -31.19 9.72
C ASN A 115 25.54 -31.01 10.44
N ASP A 116 25.35 -31.73 11.55
CA ASP A 116 24.12 -31.67 12.37
C ASP A 116 23.78 -30.26 12.85
N ARG A 117 24.79 -29.42 13.10
CA ARG A 117 24.58 -28.01 13.47
C ARG A 117 23.98 -27.21 12.31
N THR A 118 24.46 -27.42 11.09
CA THR A 118 23.91 -26.82 9.87
C THR A 118 22.48 -27.31 9.60
N ILE A 119 22.24 -28.62 9.73
CA ILE A 119 20.91 -29.22 9.60
C ILE A 119 19.95 -28.61 10.64
N GLY A 120 20.40 -28.49 11.90
CA GLY A 120 19.65 -27.86 12.99
C GLY A 120 19.29 -26.41 12.70
N ALA A 121 20.23 -25.62 12.19
CA ALA A 121 20.02 -24.22 11.81
C ALA A 121 19.04 -24.06 10.63
N VAL A 122 19.15 -24.90 9.60
CA VAL A 122 18.19 -24.93 8.48
C VAL A 122 16.79 -25.31 8.97
N ASN A 123 16.69 -26.29 9.86
CA ASN A 123 15.43 -26.69 10.48
C ASN A 123 14.83 -25.56 11.34
N ALA A 124 15.65 -24.85 12.11
CA ALA A 124 15.20 -23.71 12.91
C ALA A 124 14.58 -22.64 12.01
N LEU A 125 15.27 -22.23 10.93
CA LEU A 125 14.74 -21.27 9.96
C LEU A 125 13.41 -21.74 9.35
N ARG A 126 13.36 -23.00 8.88
CA ARG A 126 12.14 -23.57 8.30
C ARG A 126 10.98 -23.60 9.29
N ASN A 127 11.23 -23.95 10.54
CA ASN A 127 10.21 -23.98 11.59
C ASN A 127 9.73 -22.56 11.93
N ASP A 128 10.65 -21.61 12.05
CA ASP A 128 10.35 -20.21 12.32
C ASP A 128 9.54 -19.54 11.19
N ALA A 129 9.78 -19.96 9.95
CA ALA A 129 9.00 -19.53 8.79
C ALA A 129 7.72 -20.34 8.55
N ASN A 130 7.48 -21.43 9.30
CA ASN A 130 6.44 -22.43 9.03
C ASN A 130 6.48 -23.00 7.60
N TYR A 131 7.70 -23.26 7.11
CA TYR A 131 8.01 -23.77 5.79
C TYR A 131 8.63 -25.18 5.90
N THR A 132 7.84 -26.11 6.42
CA THR A 132 8.28 -27.46 6.82
C THR A 132 8.15 -28.50 5.71
N THR A 133 7.32 -28.25 4.70
CA THR A 133 7.25 -29.04 3.46
C THR A 133 8.19 -28.47 2.41
N LEU A 134 8.87 -29.34 1.67
CA LEU A 134 9.70 -28.91 0.54
C LEU A 134 8.80 -28.36 -0.58
N ALA A 135 9.12 -27.18 -1.13
CA ALA A 135 8.32 -26.54 -2.18
C ALA A 135 7.98 -27.52 -3.31
N GLY A 136 6.70 -27.56 -3.68
CA GLY A 136 6.21 -28.36 -4.80
C GLY A 136 6.19 -29.86 -4.55
N THR A 137 6.36 -30.31 -3.30
CA THR A 137 6.31 -31.73 -2.93
C THR A 137 5.47 -31.98 -1.68
N THR A 138 5.16 -33.24 -1.41
CA THR A 138 4.56 -33.70 -0.14
C THR A 138 5.61 -34.14 0.89
N GLY A 139 6.90 -34.02 0.56
CA GLY A 139 8.01 -34.45 1.41
C GLY A 139 8.38 -33.43 2.48
N SER A 140 8.97 -33.92 3.57
CA SER A 140 9.57 -33.05 4.59
C SER A 140 10.74 -32.27 4.00
N GLY A 141 10.80 -30.97 4.26
CA GLY A 141 11.93 -30.11 3.92
C GLY A 141 13.08 -30.17 4.94
N GLY A 142 13.02 -31.09 5.91
CA GLY A 142 13.95 -31.17 7.03
C GLY A 142 15.43 -31.16 6.59
N GLY A 143 16.15 -30.13 7.02
CA GLY A 143 17.56 -29.93 6.73
C GLY A 143 17.88 -29.67 5.27
N VAL A 144 16.89 -29.44 4.40
CA VAL A 144 17.09 -29.17 2.97
C VAL A 144 17.11 -27.67 2.71
N VAL A 145 18.11 -27.19 1.98
CA VAL A 145 18.11 -25.84 1.41
C VAL A 145 17.63 -25.95 -0.02
N ASP A 146 16.37 -25.56 -0.24
CA ASP A 146 15.77 -25.42 -1.56
C ASP A 146 15.91 -23.98 -2.09
N ARG A 147 15.34 -23.71 -3.27
CA ARG A 147 15.43 -22.41 -3.92
C ARG A 147 14.78 -21.28 -3.12
N GLU A 148 13.74 -21.59 -2.35
CA GLU A 148 13.05 -20.61 -1.51
C GLU A 148 13.84 -20.32 -0.24
N VAL A 149 14.44 -21.33 0.39
CA VAL A 149 15.36 -21.14 1.51
C VAL A 149 16.59 -20.36 1.06
N TRP A 150 17.16 -20.63 -0.12
CA TRP A 150 18.24 -19.82 -0.69
C TRP A 150 17.85 -18.36 -0.86
N LYS A 151 16.70 -18.11 -1.49
CA LYS A 151 16.17 -16.74 -1.67
C LYS A 151 16.05 -16.03 -0.32
N GLY A 152 15.52 -16.72 0.68
CA GLY A 152 15.43 -16.21 2.04
C GLY A 152 16.79 -15.90 2.66
N LEU A 153 17.74 -16.84 2.60
CA LEU A 153 19.12 -16.67 3.08
C LEU A 153 19.84 -15.48 2.42
N CYS A 154 19.52 -15.20 1.15
CA CYS A 154 20.07 -14.13 0.34
C CYS A 154 19.26 -12.82 0.37
N SER A 155 18.28 -12.69 1.26
CA SER A 155 17.49 -11.47 1.44
C SER A 155 17.66 -10.86 2.84
N GLN A 156 17.09 -9.67 3.04
CA GLN A 156 17.02 -9.02 4.35
C GLN A 156 15.84 -9.54 5.20
N ASP A 157 15.11 -10.54 4.70
CA ASP A 157 13.93 -11.08 5.37
C ASP A 157 14.30 -11.70 6.72
N ALA A 158 13.50 -11.40 7.74
CA ALA A 158 13.55 -12.06 9.03
C ALA A 158 12.43 -13.10 9.14
N TYR A 159 12.71 -14.21 9.82
CA TYR A 159 11.76 -15.30 10.05
C TYR A 159 11.39 -15.47 11.55
N VAL A 160 11.94 -14.60 12.38
CA VAL A 160 11.65 -14.51 13.81
C VAL A 160 10.93 -13.20 14.07
N LEU A 161 10.12 -13.17 15.12
CA LEU A 161 9.47 -11.93 15.56
C LEU A 161 10.54 -10.88 15.86
N VAL A 162 10.53 -9.76 15.13
CA VAL A 162 11.49 -8.69 15.37
C VAL A 162 11.04 -7.78 16.51
N GLN A 163 11.96 -6.97 17.04
CA GLN A 163 11.60 -5.98 18.05
C GLN A 163 10.56 -5.00 17.49
N GLY A 164 9.45 -4.82 18.21
CA GLY A 164 8.32 -3.99 17.76
C GLY A 164 7.37 -4.69 16.80
N GLY A 165 7.63 -5.94 16.42
CA GLY A 165 6.72 -6.76 15.63
C GLY A 165 5.51 -7.25 16.43
N ASP A 166 4.42 -7.49 15.71
CA ASP A 166 3.18 -8.06 16.23
C ASP A 166 3.19 -9.58 16.06
N ALA A 167 3.00 -10.30 17.18
CA ALA A 167 2.94 -11.75 17.20
C ALA A 167 1.79 -12.32 16.35
N LYS A 168 0.64 -11.63 16.26
CA LYS A 168 -0.49 -12.04 15.40
C LYS A 168 -0.16 -11.83 13.93
N LEU A 169 0.52 -10.74 13.56
CA LEU A 169 1.03 -10.55 12.19
C LEU A 169 2.03 -11.64 11.82
N ARG A 170 2.92 -12.02 12.75
CA ARG A 170 3.82 -13.16 12.54
C ARG A 170 3.06 -14.47 12.30
N THR A 171 2.00 -14.73 13.07
CA THR A 171 1.12 -15.89 12.82
C THR A 171 0.55 -15.87 11.40
N ILE A 172 0.04 -14.72 10.95
CA ILE A 172 -0.49 -14.57 9.57
C ILE A 172 0.60 -14.89 8.55
N GLN A 173 1.78 -14.28 8.69
CA GLN A 173 2.90 -14.48 7.80
C GLN A 173 3.34 -15.96 7.75
N GLN A 174 3.41 -16.63 8.90
CA GLN A 174 3.72 -18.07 8.98
C GLN A 174 2.66 -18.90 8.26
N ARG A 175 1.38 -18.55 8.39
CA ARG A 175 0.28 -19.27 7.73
C ARG A 175 0.26 -19.07 6.23
N LEU A 176 0.74 -17.95 5.71
CA LEU A 176 0.91 -17.76 4.27
C LEU A 176 1.95 -18.74 3.69
N ASN A 177 2.93 -19.18 4.49
CA ASN A 177 3.92 -20.18 4.08
C ASN A 177 3.42 -21.63 4.15
N ASP A 178 2.18 -21.88 4.61
CA ASP A 178 1.59 -23.21 4.72
C ASP A 178 1.69 -23.99 3.39
N ALA A 179 1.85 -25.31 3.48
CA ALA A 179 1.95 -26.22 2.34
C ALA A 179 0.78 -26.08 1.33
N ALA A 180 -0.39 -25.65 1.80
CA ALA A 180 -1.57 -25.43 0.98
C ALA A 180 -1.42 -24.31 -0.07
N TYR A 181 -0.49 -23.38 0.13
CA TYR A 181 -0.20 -22.31 -0.84
C TYR A 181 1.07 -22.59 -1.66
N GLN A 182 1.76 -23.70 -1.40
CA GLN A 182 2.99 -24.08 -2.11
C GLN A 182 2.68 -24.89 -3.38
N PRO A 183 3.51 -24.77 -4.44
CA PRO A 183 4.73 -23.95 -4.52
C PRO A 183 4.49 -22.48 -4.90
N GLN A 184 3.25 -22.08 -5.17
CA GLN A 184 2.94 -20.79 -5.81
C GLN A 184 3.25 -19.57 -4.93
N MET A 185 3.18 -19.72 -3.61
CA MET A 185 3.49 -18.66 -2.66
C MET A 185 4.99 -18.31 -2.60
N GLY A 186 5.84 -19.34 -2.51
CA GLY A 186 7.25 -19.18 -2.10
C GLY A 186 7.39 -18.94 -0.59
N LEU A 187 8.55 -18.47 -0.17
CA LEU A 187 8.87 -18.19 1.24
C LEU A 187 8.72 -16.70 1.59
N ASN A 188 7.73 -16.37 2.41
CA ASN A 188 7.52 -15.01 2.94
C ASN A 188 8.26 -14.80 4.28
N PRO A 189 8.72 -13.57 4.59
CA PRO A 189 9.21 -13.20 5.92
C PRO A 189 8.14 -13.43 6.99
N THR A 190 8.58 -13.72 8.21
CA THR A 190 7.72 -13.96 9.39
C THR A 190 8.18 -13.10 10.59
N ASP A 191 8.37 -11.81 10.30
CA ASP A 191 8.94 -10.79 11.19
C ASP A 191 7.93 -10.09 12.10
N GLY A 192 6.63 -10.18 11.81
CA GLY A 192 5.55 -9.51 12.53
C GLY A 192 5.32 -8.06 12.12
N ILE A 193 5.79 -7.61 10.95
CA ILE A 193 5.64 -6.23 10.47
C ILE A 193 4.76 -6.20 9.20
N ILE A 194 3.94 -5.15 9.06
CA ILE A 194 3.22 -4.88 7.80
C ILE A 194 4.23 -4.35 6.78
N THR A 195 4.41 -5.10 5.70
CA THR A 195 5.33 -4.76 4.61
C THR A 195 4.65 -4.95 3.26
N PRO A 196 5.15 -4.34 2.17
CA PRO A 196 4.69 -4.65 0.83
C PRO A 196 4.75 -6.15 0.49
N GLN A 197 5.68 -6.90 1.09
CA GLN A 197 5.79 -8.35 0.95
C GLN A 197 4.61 -9.08 1.59
N LEU A 198 4.18 -8.67 2.79
CA LEU A 198 2.96 -9.21 3.41
C LEU A 198 1.72 -8.94 2.55
N ALA A 199 1.57 -7.71 2.04
CA ALA A 199 0.46 -7.35 1.16
C ALA A 199 0.45 -8.21 -0.12
N ARG A 200 1.61 -8.38 -0.77
CA ARG A 200 1.75 -9.28 -1.93
C ARG A 200 1.46 -10.74 -1.58
N GLY A 201 1.86 -11.22 -0.41
CA GLY A 201 1.58 -12.56 0.08
C GLY A 201 0.08 -12.82 0.28
N LEU A 202 -0.63 -11.88 0.90
CA LEU A 202 -2.10 -11.94 1.03
C LEU A 202 -2.78 -11.94 -0.34
N MET A 203 -2.34 -11.07 -1.24
CA MET A 203 -2.86 -11.01 -2.61
C MET A 203 -2.64 -12.33 -3.36
N LYS A 204 -1.45 -12.94 -3.24
CA LYS A 204 -1.18 -14.27 -3.81
C LYS A 204 -2.09 -15.34 -3.22
N ALA A 205 -2.32 -15.33 -1.91
CA ALA A 205 -3.23 -16.27 -1.27
C ALA A 205 -4.65 -16.14 -1.83
N LEU A 206 -5.16 -14.92 -2.03
CA LEU A 206 -6.43 -14.67 -2.70
C LEU A 206 -6.44 -15.24 -4.12
N GLN A 207 -5.44 -14.92 -4.93
CA GLN A 207 -5.32 -15.43 -6.30
C GLN A 207 -5.30 -16.97 -6.35
N ILE A 208 -4.60 -17.62 -5.41
CA ILE A 208 -4.58 -19.10 -5.30
C ILE A 208 -5.98 -19.63 -5.01
N LEU A 209 -6.72 -19.05 -4.06
CA LEU A 209 -8.08 -19.49 -3.73
C LEU A 209 -9.07 -19.24 -4.88
N LEU A 210 -8.84 -18.22 -5.68
CA LEU A 210 -9.60 -17.93 -6.91
C LEU A 210 -9.20 -18.82 -8.10
N GLY A 211 -8.22 -19.73 -7.94
CA GLY A 211 -7.76 -20.61 -9.01
C GLY A 211 -6.97 -19.91 -10.12
N ILE A 212 -6.41 -18.73 -9.86
CA ILE A 212 -5.59 -18.00 -10.81
C ILE A 212 -4.27 -18.75 -11.05
N ALA A 213 -4.04 -19.17 -12.29
CA ALA A 213 -2.74 -19.71 -12.70
C ALA A 213 -1.64 -18.65 -12.59
N ASN A 214 -0.47 -19.03 -12.06
CA ASN A 214 0.70 -18.17 -11.82
C ASN A 214 0.37 -16.89 -11.03
N PRO A 215 0.01 -17.01 -9.73
CA PRO A 215 -0.30 -15.85 -8.89
C PRO A 215 0.95 -14.97 -8.70
N ASP A 216 0.81 -13.68 -9.00
CA ASP A 216 1.88 -12.68 -8.96
C ASP A 216 1.81 -11.78 -7.71
N GLY A 217 0.69 -11.82 -6.99
CA GLY A 217 0.44 -10.97 -5.82
C GLY A 217 0.10 -9.53 -6.19
N ILE A 218 -0.39 -9.29 -7.41
CA ILE A 218 -0.79 -7.97 -7.90
C ILE A 218 -2.30 -7.95 -8.14
N TRP A 219 -2.95 -6.88 -7.69
CA TRP A 219 -4.33 -6.62 -8.07
C TRP A 219 -4.35 -6.00 -9.47
N GLY A 220 -4.96 -6.69 -10.43
CA GLY A 220 -5.17 -6.21 -11.79
C GLY A 220 -6.45 -6.80 -12.38
N PRO A 221 -6.74 -6.56 -13.67
CA PRO A 221 -8.00 -6.98 -14.29
C PRO A 221 -8.31 -8.47 -14.13
N LYS A 222 -7.30 -9.34 -14.15
CA LYS A 222 -7.46 -10.79 -13.92
C LYS A 222 -7.97 -11.09 -12.51
N THR A 223 -7.38 -10.47 -11.49
CA THR A 223 -7.79 -10.63 -10.08
C THR A 223 -9.18 -10.05 -9.87
N ALA A 224 -9.43 -8.82 -10.33
CA ALA A 224 -10.74 -8.17 -10.20
C ALA A 224 -11.87 -9.00 -10.84
N ASN A 225 -11.67 -9.48 -12.06
CA ASN A 225 -12.64 -10.33 -12.74
C ASN A 225 -12.85 -11.67 -12.03
N ALA A 226 -11.79 -12.28 -11.48
CA ALA A 226 -11.91 -13.52 -10.73
C ALA A 226 -12.68 -13.33 -9.41
N VAL A 227 -12.46 -12.22 -8.69
CA VAL A 227 -13.23 -11.86 -7.49
C VAL A 227 -14.71 -11.68 -7.83
N ARG A 228 -15.04 -10.96 -8.91
CA ARG A 228 -16.44 -10.83 -9.34
C ARG A 228 -17.06 -12.18 -9.73
N ALA A 229 -16.32 -13.00 -10.47
CA ALA A 229 -16.80 -14.32 -10.90
C ALA A 229 -16.96 -15.32 -9.75
N GLN A 230 -16.20 -15.16 -8.67
CA GLN A 230 -16.33 -15.98 -7.45
C GLN A 230 -17.72 -15.83 -6.80
N GLY A 231 -18.36 -14.67 -6.96
CA GLY A 231 -19.64 -14.35 -6.34
C GLY A 231 -19.56 -14.19 -4.82
N PRO A 232 -20.69 -13.91 -4.16
CA PRO A 232 -20.75 -13.73 -2.71
C PRO A 232 -20.26 -14.96 -1.95
N ILE A 233 -19.50 -14.74 -0.87
CA ILE A 233 -18.87 -15.80 -0.10
C ILE A 233 -19.75 -16.17 1.10
N ASP A 234 -20.14 -17.45 1.19
CA ASP A 234 -20.88 -18.00 2.33
C ASP A 234 -20.31 -19.35 2.78
N ALA A 235 -19.99 -19.44 4.08
CA ALA A 235 -19.42 -20.62 4.74
C ALA A 235 -18.35 -21.38 3.92
N PRO A 236 -17.30 -20.71 3.41
CA PRO A 236 -16.41 -21.21 2.35
C PRO A 236 -15.34 -22.22 2.80
N GLY A 237 -15.40 -22.69 4.06
CA GLY A 237 -14.35 -23.50 4.69
C GLY A 237 -13.18 -22.68 5.25
N GLN A 238 -12.20 -23.37 5.84
CA GLN A 238 -11.21 -22.73 6.72
C GLN A 238 -10.18 -21.87 5.98
N GLN A 239 -9.84 -22.18 4.72
CA GLN A 239 -8.85 -21.38 3.97
C GLN A 239 -9.35 -19.97 3.66
N TRP A 240 -10.56 -19.86 3.12
CA TRP A 240 -11.22 -18.57 2.89
C TRP A 240 -11.52 -17.83 4.20
N THR A 241 -11.99 -18.55 5.23
CA THR A 241 -12.25 -17.96 6.56
C THR A 241 -10.98 -17.32 7.13
N ARG A 242 -9.84 -18.03 7.07
CA ARG A 242 -8.53 -17.50 7.49
C ARG A 242 -8.09 -16.32 6.65
N LEU A 243 -8.14 -16.43 5.33
CA LEU A 243 -7.68 -15.35 4.44
C LEU A 243 -8.44 -14.04 4.71
N LEU A 244 -9.76 -14.10 4.88
CA LEU A 244 -10.57 -12.92 5.20
C LEU A 244 -10.30 -12.40 6.61
N ALA A 245 -10.08 -13.28 7.61
CA ALA A 245 -9.64 -12.86 8.93
C ALA A 245 -8.30 -12.11 8.89
N TYR A 246 -7.36 -12.57 8.07
CA TYR A 246 -6.05 -11.94 7.92
C TYR A 246 -6.16 -10.57 7.23
N ALA A 247 -6.97 -10.48 6.18
CA ALA A 247 -7.22 -9.21 5.50
C ALA A 247 -7.90 -8.20 6.43
N LEU A 248 -8.87 -8.64 7.24
CA LEU A 248 -9.47 -7.80 8.29
C LEU A 248 -8.44 -7.36 9.33
N TYR A 249 -7.59 -8.26 9.80
CA TYR A 249 -6.56 -7.92 10.79
C TYR A 249 -5.59 -6.85 10.27
N VAL A 250 -5.16 -6.96 9.00
CA VAL A 250 -4.31 -5.96 8.34
C VAL A 250 -5.04 -4.63 8.13
N ASN A 251 -6.37 -4.65 8.00
CA ASN A 251 -7.20 -3.44 8.04
C ASN A 251 -7.55 -2.99 9.47
N GLU A 252 -6.68 -3.30 10.44
CA GLU A 252 -6.75 -2.92 11.86
C GLU A 252 -7.93 -3.45 12.68
N TYR A 253 -8.63 -4.47 12.19
CA TYR A 253 -9.57 -5.23 13.02
C TYR A 253 -8.83 -6.23 13.93
N THR A 254 -8.05 -5.68 14.86
CA THR A 254 -7.08 -6.38 15.71
C THR A 254 -7.70 -7.37 16.72
N ASP A 255 -9.02 -7.29 16.89
CA ASP A 255 -9.80 -8.26 17.68
C ASP A 255 -9.99 -9.61 16.97
N MET A 256 -9.70 -9.70 15.66
CA MET A 256 -9.77 -10.97 14.93
C MET A 256 -8.83 -12.03 15.52
N ASP A 257 -9.34 -13.26 15.60
CA ASP A 257 -8.54 -14.44 15.89
C ASP A 257 -7.85 -14.91 14.60
N VAL A 258 -6.52 -14.85 14.60
CA VAL A 258 -5.68 -15.24 13.46
C VAL A 258 -5.21 -16.70 13.56
N ASN A 259 -5.40 -17.37 14.70
CA ASN A 259 -4.98 -18.77 14.88
C ASN A 259 -6.05 -19.73 14.37
N ASP A 260 -7.30 -19.52 14.79
CA ASP A 260 -8.44 -20.34 14.39
C ASP A 260 -9.74 -19.52 14.26
N PRO A 261 -9.81 -18.64 13.24
CA PRO A 261 -10.99 -17.79 13.05
C PRO A 261 -12.24 -18.62 12.79
N SER A 262 -13.34 -18.23 13.42
CA SER A 262 -14.67 -18.74 13.09
C SER A 262 -15.29 -17.93 11.95
N TRP A 263 -16.02 -18.62 11.07
CA TRP A 263 -16.71 -17.97 9.96
C TRP A 263 -17.70 -16.90 10.44
N SER A 264 -18.41 -17.14 11.56
CA SER A 264 -19.39 -16.19 12.08
C SER A 264 -18.77 -14.85 12.49
N ALA A 265 -17.62 -14.86 13.16
CA ALA A 265 -16.94 -13.64 13.58
C ALA A 265 -16.37 -12.88 12.36
N VAL A 266 -15.74 -13.61 11.43
CA VAL A 266 -15.20 -13.06 10.19
C VAL A 266 -16.30 -12.41 9.34
N ALA A 267 -17.42 -13.11 9.15
CA ALA A 267 -18.53 -12.59 8.35
C ALA A 267 -19.19 -11.37 8.99
N GLN A 268 -19.40 -11.37 10.31
CA GLN A 268 -19.91 -10.20 11.02
C GLN A 268 -18.98 -8.99 10.83
N ARG A 269 -17.67 -9.20 11.00
CA ARG A 269 -16.70 -8.12 10.92
C ARG A 269 -16.52 -7.59 9.48
N ALA A 270 -16.51 -8.47 8.49
CA ALA A 270 -16.44 -8.11 7.08
C ALA A 270 -17.67 -7.28 6.62
N ARG A 271 -18.88 -7.64 7.07
CA ARG A 271 -20.09 -6.84 6.77
C ARG A 271 -20.05 -5.47 7.45
N GLY A 272 -19.60 -5.41 8.72
CA GLY A 272 -19.38 -4.14 9.41
C GLY A 272 -18.37 -3.24 8.70
N PHE A 273 -17.28 -3.81 8.20
CA PHE A 273 -16.31 -3.10 7.35
C PHE A 273 -16.96 -2.57 6.07
N GLY A 274 -17.73 -3.38 5.35
CA GLY A 274 -18.45 -2.94 4.15
C GLY A 274 -19.41 -1.77 4.41
N LEU A 275 -20.16 -1.85 5.53
CA LEU A 275 -21.05 -0.76 5.96
C LEU A 275 -20.28 0.52 6.28
N SER A 276 -19.10 0.42 6.90
CA SER A 276 -18.25 1.58 7.21
C SER A 276 -17.66 2.27 5.97
N LEU A 277 -17.62 1.55 4.84
CA LEU A 277 -17.25 2.07 3.52
C LEU A 277 -18.45 2.50 2.69
N ARG A 278 -19.64 2.61 3.30
CA ARG A 278 -20.89 2.98 2.63
C ARG A 278 -21.24 2.04 1.46
N LEU A 279 -20.82 0.78 1.49
CA LEU A 279 -21.25 -0.21 0.49
C LEU A 279 -22.70 -0.65 0.75
N ASN A 280 -23.48 -0.88 -0.30
CA ASN A 280 -24.85 -1.40 -0.25
C ASN A 280 -24.85 -2.90 0.08
N VAL A 281 -24.51 -3.22 1.33
CA VAL A 281 -24.42 -4.58 1.85
C VAL A 281 -25.31 -4.74 3.08
N THR A 282 -25.73 -5.96 3.35
CA THR A 282 -26.51 -6.29 4.55
C THR A 282 -25.60 -6.64 5.73
N ASP A 283 -26.09 -6.48 6.95
CA ASP A 283 -25.42 -6.91 8.18
C ASP A 283 -25.52 -8.43 8.43
N THR A 284 -26.31 -9.13 7.61
CA THR A 284 -26.54 -10.58 7.58
C THR A 284 -26.27 -11.17 6.18
N GLY A 285 -26.19 -12.49 6.06
CA GLY A 285 -26.03 -13.17 4.77
C GLY A 285 -24.59 -13.30 4.24
N PRO A 286 -24.40 -13.66 2.96
CA PRO A 286 -23.08 -13.81 2.35
C PRO A 286 -22.25 -12.52 2.36
N ILE A 287 -20.92 -12.64 2.31
CA ILE A 287 -20.01 -11.50 2.13
C ILE A 287 -19.97 -11.12 0.65
N SER A 288 -20.32 -9.87 0.32
CA SER A 288 -20.26 -9.33 -1.04
C SER A 288 -18.83 -9.30 -1.60
N THR A 289 -18.69 -9.48 -2.91
CA THR A 289 -17.40 -9.33 -3.62
C THR A 289 -16.85 -7.90 -3.54
N LEU A 290 -17.71 -6.89 -3.34
CA LEU A 290 -17.30 -5.51 -3.08
C LEU A 290 -16.48 -5.38 -1.79
N ILE A 291 -16.91 -6.09 -0.74
CA ILE A 291 -16.20 -6.16 0.54
C ILE A 291 -14.85 -6.85 0.34
N VAL A 292 -14.82 -7.95 -0.42
CA VAL A 292 -13.58 -8.67 -0.72
C VAL A 292 -12.61 -7.77 -1.46
N ALA A 293 -13.05 -7.01 -2.47
CA ALA A 293 -12.18 -6.08 -3.18
C ALA A 293 -11.62 -5.01 -2.22
N ALA A 294 -12.47 -4.35 -1.43
CA ALA A 294 -12.06 -3.30 -0.50
C ALA A 294 -11.13 -3.76 0.62
N LEU A 295 -11.17 -5.06 0.99
CA LEU A 295 -10.22 -5.63 1.96
C LEU A 295 -8.80 -5.79 1.40
N PHE A 296 -8.66 -5.95 0.08
CA PHE A 296 -7.41 -6.33 -0.58
C PHE A 296 -6.75 -5.22 -1.41
N VAL A 297 -7.52 -4.22 -1.86
CA VAL A 297 -7.00 -3.08 -2.61
C VAL A 297 -7.68 -1.79 -2.14
N SER A 298 -6.91 -0.71 -2.04
CA SER A 298 -7.34 0.55 -1.43
C SER A 298 -8.56 1.16 -2.12
N TYR A 299 -8.64 1.07 -3.45
CA TYR A 299 -9.77 1.58 -4.22
C TYR A 299 -10.96 0.63 -4.29
N GLY A 300 -10.93 -0.57 -3.70
CA GLY A 300 -12.03 -1.53 -3.79
C GLY A 300 -12.35 -2.03 -5.21
N ASP A 301 -13.63 -2.20 -5.53
CA ASP A 301 -14.06 -2.52 -6.91
C ASP A 301 -14.29 -1.23 -7.70
N GLN A 302 -13.50 -1.01 -8.76
CA GLN A 302 -13.60 0.18 -9.63
C GLN A 302 -14.85 0.19 -10.51
N GLN A 303 -15.61 -0.91 -10.57
CA GLN A 303 -16.91 -0.95 -11.26
C GLN A 303 -18.08 -0.59 -10.33
N ARG A 304 -17.83 -0.28 -9.05
CA ARG A 304 -18.91 0.06 -8.13
C ARG A 304 -19.59 1.36 -8.57
N GLY A 305 -20.92 1.30 -8.68
CA GLY A 305 -21.75 2.43 -9.06
C GLY A 305 -22.71 2.86 -7.96
N TYR A 306 -23.68 3.70 -8.30
CA TYR A 306 -24.69 4.20 -7.36
C TYR A 306 -25.43 3.05 -6.62
N ASP A 307 -25.83 2.00 -7.34
CA ASP A 307 -26.54 0.85 -6.78
C ASP A 307 -25.71 0.01 -5.77
N ASP A 308 -24.38 0.14 -5.82
CA ASP A 308 -23.45 -0.56 -4.94
C ASP A 308 -23.17 0.20 -3.64
N LEU A 309 -23.80 1.37 -3.45
CA LEU A 309 -23.59 2.26 -2.30
C LEU A 309 -24.82 2.40 -1.42
N ARG A 310 -24.59 2.53 -0.11
CA ARG A 310 -25.62 2.65 0.92
C ARG A 310 -26.04 4.11 1.05
N TRP A 311 -27.33 4.34 0.89
CA TRP A 311 -27.95 5.67 0.75
C TRP A 311 -28.58 6.24 2.02
N ASP A 312 -28.38 5.62 3.19
CA ASP A 312 -29.16 5.82 4.42
C ASP A 312 -30.10 7.05 4.47
N ALA A 313 -31.32 6.82 3.96
CA ALA A 313 -32.54 7.61 4.13
C ALA A 313 -32.65 8.98 3.44
N ASP A 314 -31.59 9.60 2.91
CA ASP A 314 -31.70 10.90 2.23
C ASP A 314 -31.28 10.84 0.75
N PRO A 315 -32.23 10.59 -0.18
CA PRO A 315 -31.94 10.57 -1.63
C PRO A 315 -31.68 11.97 -2.18
N THR A 316 -31.70 13.01 -1.34
CA THR A 316 -31.38 14.39 -1.73
C THR A 316 -29.90 14.74 -1.51
N GLN A 317 -29.11 13.83 -0.95
CA GLN A 317 -27.67 14.03 -0.80
C GLN A 317 -26.88 13.38 -1.92
N PRO A 318 -25.85 14.06 -2.44
CA PRO A 318 -25.00 13.50 -3.48
C PRO A 318 -24.08 12.42 -2.90
N THR A 319 -24.05 11.26 -3.56
CA THR A 319 -23.25 10.08 -3.18
C THR A 319 -22.06 9.90 -4.12
N ILE A 320 -22.29 10.04 -5.42
CA ILE A 320 -21.27 9.93 -6.47
C ILE A 320 -20.83 11.33 -6.88
N GLY A 321 -19.53 11.51 -7.01
CA GLY A 321 -18.93 12.74 -7.52
C GLY A 321 -17.80 12.43 -8.48
N ILE A 322 -17.19 13.49 -8.98
CA ILE A 322 -15.89 13.42 -9.66
C ILE A 322 -14.94 14.50 -9.10
N ASP A 323 -13.65 14.38 -9.29
CA ASP A 323 -12.78 15.55 -9.36
C ASP A 323 -12.11 15.65 -10.71
N THR A 324 -11.73 16.87 -11.08
CA THR A 324 -11.04 17.10 -12.34
C THR A 324 -10.16 18.33 -12.27
N ALA A 325 -9.01 18.22 -12.92
CA ALA A 325 -8.11 19.33 -13.19
C ALA A 325 -8.63 20.25 -14.32
N SER A 326 -9.61 19.81 -15.12
CA SER A 326 -10.18 20.65 -16.18
C SER A 326 -11.10 21.71 -15.59
N ARG A 327 -10.92 22.97 -16.02
CA ARG A 327 -11.87 24.05 -15.71
C ARG A 327 -13.24 23.74 -16.32
N LEU A 328 -14.32 24.04 -15.58
CA LEU A 328 -15.69 23.70 -15.99
C LEU A 328 -16.49 24.89 -16.52
N THR A 329 -15.87 26.05 -16.71
CA THR A 329 -16.51 27.21 -17.37
C THR A 329 -17.08 26.78 -18.72
N ASP A 330 -18.37 27.07 -18.92
CA ASP A 330 -19.19 26.65 -20.06
C ASP A 330 -19.40 25.13 -20.24
N LEU A 331 -18.92 24.29 -19.31
CA LEU A 331 -18.99 22.81 -19.43
C LEU A 331 -19.93 22.13 -18.43
N THR A 332 -20.53 22.87 -17.48
CA THR A 332 -21.39 22.32 -16.43
C THR A 332 -22.65 21.63 -16.96
N ARG A 333 -23.09 22.00 -18.17
CA ARG A 333 -24.20 21.35 -18.89
C ARG A 333 -24.03 19.83 -19.00
N THR A 334 -22.78 19.36 -19.06
CA THR A 334 -22.40 17.94 -19.09
C THR A 334 -23.13 17.11 -18.01
N PHE A 335 -23.34 17.67 -16.81
CA PHE A 335 -23.95 16.94 -15.70
C PHE A 335 -25.47 16.74 -15.83
N GLU A 336 -26.15 17.43 -16.76
CA GLU A 336 -27.61 17.33 -16.97
C GLU A 336 -28.00 16.60 -18.26
N LEU A 337 -27.03 16.33 -19.15
CA LEU A 337 -27.29 15.76 -20.47
C LEU A 337 -27.47 14.24 -20.39
N PRO A 338 -28.62 13.68 -20.79
CA PRO A 338 -28.84 12.24 -20.77
C PRO A 338 -27.83 11.40 -21.55
N GLU A 339 -27.15 11.98 -22.53
CA GLU A 339 -26.09 11.33 -23.30
C GLU A 339 -24.73 11.30 -22.58
N SER A 340 -24.51 12.10 -21.54
CA SER A 340 -23.24 12.15 -20.81
C SER A 340 -23.11 10.98 -19.82
N ASP A 341 -21.91 10.39 -19.77
CA ASP A 341 -21.55 9.39 -18.76
C ASP A 341 -21.74 9.92 -17.33
N LEU A 342 -21.41 11.20 -17.09
CA LEU A 342 -21.49 11.80 -15.77
C LEU A 342 -22.93 11.95 -15.28
N TYR A 343 -23.86 12.26 -16.19
CA TYR A 343 -25.29 12.25 -15.90
C TYR A 343 -25.78 10.82 -15.58
N GLN A 344 -25.36 9.81 -16.35
CA GLN A 344 -25.76 8.41 -16.12
C GLN A 344 -25.26 7.88 -14.77
N MET A 345 -24.07 8.32 -14.34
CA MET A 345 -23.49 7.99 -13.03
C MET A 345 -24.18 8.70 -11.85
N HIS A 346 -25.07 9.65 -12.11
CA HIS A 346 -25.68 10.51 -11.09
C HIS A 346 -24.65 11.32 -10.29
N VAL A 347 -23.67 11.88 -10.99
CA VAL A 347 -22.69 12.79 -10.37
C VAL A 347 -23.43 13.98 -9.77
N GLY A 348 -23.32 14.16 -8.46
CA GLY A 348 -23.99 15.23 -7.70
C GLY A 348 -23.02 16.16 -6.98
N PHE A 349 -21.71 15.97 -7.14
CA PHE A 349 -20.71 16.91 -6.64
C PHE A 349 -19.41 16.83 -7.43
N VAL A 350 -18.59 17.88 -7.33
CA VAL A 350 -17.28 17.94 -7.96
C VAL A 350 -16.17 18.44 -7.02
N GLY A 351 -15.02 17.76 -7.00
CA GLY A 351 -13.79 18.26 -6.39
C GLY A 351 -13.11 19.29 -7.28
N ARG A 352 -12.93 20.53 -6.80
CA ARG A 352 -12.39 21.65 -7.60
C ARG A 352 -11.32 22.46 -6.88
N TYR A 353 -10.35 22.91 -7.67
CA TYR A 353 -9.12 23.53 -7.17
C TYR A 353 -9.31 25.03 -6.96
N LEU A 354 -8.93 25.53 -5.78
CA LEU A 354 -9.07 26.94 -5.44
C LEU A 354 -8.11 27.84 -6.24
N GLN A 355 -6.93 27.33 -6.57
CA GLN A 355 -5.87 28.11 -7.21
C GLN A 355 -4.95 27.24 -8.07
N ASN A 356 -4.42 27.83 -9.13
CA ASN A 356 -3.31 27.27 -9.89
C ASN A 356 -1.97 27.33 -9.14
N ALA A 357 -1.06 26.43 -9.51
CA ALA A 357 0.36 26.59 -9.19
C ALA A 357 0.92 27.88 -9.83
N PRO A 358 2.01 28.46 -9.29
CA PRO A 358 2.63 29.66 -9.87
C PRO A 358 3.02 29.52 -11.34
N ASP A 359 3.48 28.33 -11.75
CA ASP A 359 3.82 27.97 -13.13
C ASP A 359 2.99 26.75 -13.56
N PRO A 360 1.69 26.93 -13.86
CA PRO A 360 0.78 25.80 -14.03
C PRO A 360 0.99 25.10 -15.37
N VAL A 361 1.02 23.77 -15.35
CA VAL A 361 0.93 22.94 -16.57
C VAL A 361 -0.53 22.82 -17.03
N LEU A 362 -1.48 22.86 -16.08
CA LEU A 362 -2.92 22.78 -16.31
C LEU A 362 -3.61 23.95 -15.61
N ASP A 363 -4.65 24.48 -16.24
CA ASP A 363 -5.48 25.53 -15.68
C ASP A 363 -6.60 24.92 -14.83
N LYS A 364 -6.26 24.60 -13.57
CA LYS A 364 -7.12 23.87 -12.62
C LYS A 364 -8.10 24.77 -11.86
N GLU A 365 -7.73 26.02 -11.68
CA GLU A 365 -8.44 26.98 -10.87
C GLU A 365 -9.87 27.21 -11.34
N MET A 366 -10.84 26.98 -10.44
CA MET A 366 -12.25 27.27 -10.69
C MET A 366 -12.49 28.78 -10.82
N THR A 367 -13.50 29.16 -11.59
CA THR A 367 -13.90 30.56 -11.79
C THR A 367 -15.20 30.88 -11.05
N ILE A 368 -15.49 32.16 -10.86
CA ILE A 368 -16.77 32.60 -10.28
C ILE A 368 -17.94 32.18 -11.20
N ASP A 369 -17.79 32.31 -12.52
CA ASP A 369 -18.81 31.88 -13.48
C ASP A 369 -19.08 30.37 -13.40
N GLU A 370 -18.02 29.57 -13.23
CA GLU A 370 -18.13 28.13 -12.96
C GLU A 370 -18.89 27.85 -11.65
N ILE A 371 -18.56 28.56 -10.57
CA ILE A 371 -19.23 28.39 -9.27
C ILE A 371 -20.73 28.70 -9.37
N TYR A 372 -21.11 29.79 -10.03
CA TYR A 372 -22.52 30.15 -10.21
C TYR A 372 -23.26 29.16 -11.12
N ALA A 373 -22.62 28.69 -12.20
CA ALA A 373 -23.21 27.67 -13.05
C ALA A 373 -23.43 26.34 -12.30
N LEU A 374 -22.54 25.98 -11.37
CA LEU A 374 -22.72 24.83 -10.48
C LEU A 374 -23.78 25.08 -9.40
N ALA A 375 -23.95 26.31 -8.93
CA ALA A 375 -24.97 26.68 -7.93
C ALA A 375 -26.42 26.51 -8.46
N GLU A 376 -26.63 26.73 -9.75
CA GLU A 376 -27.93 26.59 -10.41
C GLU A 376 -28.24 25.14 -10.82
N LEU A 377 -27.26 24.25 -10.72
CA LEU A 377 -27.32 22.88 -11.23
C LEU A 377 -28.00 21.93 -10.23
N SER A 378 -28.79 21.01 -10.78
CA SER A 378 -29.24 19.81 -10.06
C SER A 378 -29.14 18.60 -10.96
N THR A 379 -28.64 17.49 -10.43
CA THR A 379 -28.58 16.23 -11.19
C THR A 379 -29.85 15.46 -10.94
N SER A 380 -30.62 15.17 -12.01
CA SER A 380 -31.93 14.53 -11.90
C SER A 380 -32.08 13.37 -12.88
N ASN A 381 -31.94 12.12 -12.41
CA ASN A 381 -32.12 10.92 -13.23
C ASN A 381 -32.94 9.85 -12.49
N ALA A 382 -32.82 8.56 -12.88
CA ALA A 382 -33.55 7.46 -12.25
C ALA A 382 -33.28 7.28 -10.73
N TYR A 383 -32.17 7.83 -10.22
CA TYR A 383 -31.78 7.74 -8.82
C TYR A 383 -32.31 8.89 -7.94
N GLY A 384 -32.99 9.88 -8.53
CA GLY A 384 -33.57 11.01 -7.81
C GLY A 384 -33.05 12.35 -8.32
N THR A 385 -33.25 13.40 -7.51
CA THR A 385 -32.77 14.76 -7.77
C THR A 385 -31.93 15.23 -6.59
N VAL A 386 -30.69 15.64 -6.86
CA VAL A 386 -29.75 16.16 -5.85
C VAL A 386 -29.24 17.56 -6.26
N PRO A 387 -29.04 18.49 -5.30
CA PRO A 387 -28.33 19.74 -5.58
C PRO A 387 -26.86 19.45 -5.87
N PHE A 388 -26.22 20.27 -6.70
CA PHE A 388 -24.83 20.05 -7.06
C PHE A 388 -23.87 20.67 -6.05
N GLY A 389 -23.02 19.83 -5.45
CA GLY A 389 -22.04 20.25 -4.45
C GLY A 389 -20.64 20.47 -5.01
N ILE A 390 -19.79 21.17 -4.27
CA ILE A 390 -18.36 21.36 -4.55
C ILE A 390 -17.54 20.89 -3.35
N ALA A 391 -16.50 20.10 -3.59
CA ALA A 391 -15.46 19.78 -2.61
C ALA A 391 -14.23 20.67 -2.89
N PRO A 392 -13.92 21.69 -2.06
CA PRO A 392 -12.83 22.61 -2.34
C PRO A 392 -11.45 21.97 -2.06
N ILE A 393 -10.55 22.01 -3.06
CA ILE A 393 -9.22 21.41 -3.00
C ILE A 393 -8.13 22.49 -3.07
N TRP A 394 -7.23 22.50 -2.09
CA TRP A 394 -5.99 23.27 -2.12
C TRP A 394 -4.83 22.38 -2.56
N GLN A 395 -4.43 22.51 -3.82
CA GLN A 395 -3.26 21.84 -4.37
C GLN A 395 -2.59 22.74 -5.43
N THR A 396 -1.37 23.20 -5.13
CA THR A 396 -0.53 23.86 -6.14
C THR A 396 0.41 22.85 -6.78
N SER A 397 1.50 22.46 -6.10
CA SER A 397 2.32 21.30 -6.49
C SER A 397 2.07 20.11 -5.56
N ALA A 398 2.51 20.21 -4.29
CA ALA A 398 2.29 19.23 -3.22
C ALA A 398 2.53 17.73 -3.60
N ASN A 399 3.33 17.49 -4.64
CA ASN A 399 3.54 16.18 -5.28
C ASN A 399 4.91 15.56 -4.95
N ASP A 400 5.65 16.18 -4.02
CA ASP A 400 6.87 15.64 -3.43
C ASP A 400 7.18 16.30 -2.08
N GLY A 401 8.10 15.70 -1.32
CA GLY A 401 8.46 16.17 0.02
C GLY A 401 9.09 17.57 0.06
N GLY A 402 9.69 18.05 -1.03
CA GLY A 402 10.29 19.37 -1.15
C GLY A 402 9.28 20.53 -1.12
N TYR A 403 7.98 20.25 -1.31
CA TYR A 403 6.92 21.22 -1.10
C TYR A 403 6.76 21.62 0.38
N PHE A 404 6.92 20.64 1.26
CA PHE A 404 6.59 20.72 2.70
C PHE A 404 7.78 21.22 3.50
N ILE A 405 7.99 22.54 3.44
CA ILE A 405 9.08 23.25 4.11
C ILE A 405 8.55 24.17 5.22
N PRO A 406 9.37 24.55 6.22
CA PRO A 406 8.94 25.46 7.28
C PRO A 406 8.38 26.78 6.73
N GLY A 407 7.25 27.21 7.30
CA GLY A 407 6.50 28.40 6.91
C GLY A 407 5.56 28.22 5.71
N ARG A 408 5.63 27.08 4.99
CA ARG A 408 4.73 26.78 3.87
C ARG A 408 3.28 26.65 4.35
N GLY A 409 3.05 26.05 5.52
CA GLY A 409 1.69 25.86 6.04
C GLY A 409 1.02 27.20 6.32
N THR A 410 1.75 28.13 6.93
CA THR A 410 1.25 29.49 7.17
C THR A 410 0.90 30.21 5.85
N SER A 411 1.78 30.19 4.85
CA SER A 411 1.52 30.87 3.58
C SER A 411 0.32 30.28 2.84
N ASP A 412 0.20 28.96 2.86
CA ASP A 412 -0.87 28.24 2.18
C ASP A 412 -2.21 28.45 2.88
N ALA A 413 -2.23 28.52 4.22
CA ALA A 413 -3.43 28.87 4.98
C ALA A 413 -3.96 30.26 4.58
N GLN A 414 -3.09 31.27 4.55
CA GLN A 414 -3.45 32.65 4.18
C GLN A 414 -3.97 32.75 2.74
N ALA A 415 -3.31 32.06 1.81
CA ALA A 415 -3.69 32.07 0.41
C ALA A 415 -5.01 31.32 0.17
N ALA A 416 -5.19 30.15 0.80
CA ALA A 416 -6.43 29.38 0.74
C ALA A 416 -7.61 30.17 1.33
N ASP A 417 -7.42 30.83 2.48
CA ASP A 417 -8.46 31.65 3.11
C ASP A 417 -8.84 32.86 2.25
N THR A 418 -7.84 33.60 1.72
CA THR A 418 -8.08 34.70 0.79
C THR A 418 -8.89 34.24 -0.43
N ARG A 419 -8.57 33.06 -0.97
CA ARG A 419 -9.24 32.52 -2.14
C ARG A 419 -10.64 32.03 -1.82
N ALA A 420 -10.82 31.38 -0.67
CA ALA A 420 -12.11 30.96 -0.15
C ALA A 420 -13.05 32.15 0.05
N GLU A 421 -12.57 33.26 0.61
CA GLU A 421 -13.34 34.50 0.75
C GLU A 421 -13.72 35.11 -0.61
N ALA A 422 -12.78 35.15 -1.56
CA ALA A 422 -13.04 35.65 -2.90
C ALA A 422 -14.11 34.84 -3.65
N PHE A 423 -14.26 33.55 -3.33
CA PHE A 423 -15.27 32.66 -3.89
C PHE A 423 -16.55 32.58 -3.05
N GLY A 424 -16.60 33.19 -1.87
CA GLY A 424 -17.75 33.13 -0.99
C GLY A 424 -17.94 31.77 -0.31
N ILE A 425 -16.87 30.99 -0.13
CA ILE A 425 -16.92 29.70 0.58
C ILE A 425 -17.26 29.97 2.07
N PRO A 426 -18.35 29.41 2.60
CA PRO A 426 -18.72 29.58 4.01
C PRO A 426 -17.66 29.01 4.96
N LYS A 427 -17.41 29.66 6.10
CA LYS A 427 -16.38 29.26 7.08
C LYS A 427 -16.62 27.91 7.77
N ASN A 428 -17.77 27.26 7.55
CA ASN A 428 -18.04 25.89 8.01
C ASN A 428 -17.72 24.80 6.96
N VAL A 429 -17.38 25.18 5.72
CA VAL A 429 -16.97 24.23 4.67
C VAL A 429 -15.51 23.85 4.87
N THR A 430 -15.21 22.55 4.72
CA THR A 430 -13.84 22.05 4.80
C THR A 430 -13.07 22.30 3.50
N ILE A 431 -11.82 22.78 3.59
CA ILE A 431 -10.89 22.85 2.46
C ILE A 431 -9.90 21.71 2.56
N TYR A 432 -9.76 20.90 1.51
CA TYR A 432 -8.87 19.73 1.50
C TYR A 432 -7.49 20.11 0.98
N PHE A 433 -6.48 20.10 1.86
CA PHE A 433 -5.09 20.39 1.53
C PHE A 433 -4.37 19.12 1.07
N ALA A 434 -3.77 19.18 -0.12
CA ALA A 434 -3.19 18.01 -0.77
C ALA A 434 -1.80 17.60 -0.23
N VAL A 435 -1.61 16.28 -0.19
CA VAL A 435 -0.35 15.55 -0.05
C VAL A 435 -0.37 14.47 -1.13
N ASP A 436 -0.04 14.87 -2.35
CA ASP A 436 -0.27 14.10 -3.57
C ASP A 436 0.97 13.31 -4.01
N PHE A 437 1.50 12.50 -3.09
CA PHE A 437 2.61 11.59 -3.35
C PHE A 437 2.65 10.47 -2.31
N ASP A 438 3.51 9.46 -2.53
CA ASP A 438 3.70 8.34 -1.58
C ASP A 438 4.45 8.79 -0.30
N ALA A 439 3.76 9.53 0.56
CA ALA A 439 4.24 9.92 1.87
C ALA A 439 3.97 8.83 2.91
N PHE A 440 5.02 8.35 3.57
CA PHE A 440 4.96 7.35 4.64
C PHE A 440 6.12 7.51 5.63
N GLY A 441 5.98 6.93 6.82
CA GLY A 441 7.05 6.90 7.83
C GLY A 441 7.56 8.30 8.19
N SER A 442 8.89 8.49 8.16
CA SER A 442 9.51 9.77 8.51
C SER A 442 9.09 10.92 7.62
N THR A 443 8.66 10.69 6.38
CA THR A 443 8.13 11.76 5.53
C THR A 443 6.89 12.39 6.16
N ILE A 444 6.00 11.59 6.75
CA ILE A 444 4.81 12.09 7.45
C ILE A 444 5.22 12.85 8.70
N GLU A 445 6.07 12.24 9.51
CA GLU A 445 6.46 12.77 10.83
C GLU A 445 7.30 14.06 10.73
N ASP A 446 8.24 14.10 9.78
CA ASP A 446 9.23 15.18 9.68
C ASP A 446 8.79 16.33 8.77
N LEU A 447 7.87 16.08 7.82
CA LEU A 447 7.47 17.07 6.81
C LEU A 447 5.97 17.41 6.85
N ILE A 448 5.10 16.39 6.82
CA ILE A 448 3.65 16.61 6.67
C ILE A 448 3.02 17.12 7.97
N ILE A 449 3.32 16.50 9.11
CA ILE A 449 2.78 16.92 10.41
C ILE A 449 3.17 18.37 10.75
N PRO A 450 4.45 18.79 10.61
CA PRO A 450 4.83 20.19 10.83
C PRO A 450 4.08 21.17 9.93
N TYR A 451 3.94 20.87 8.65
CA TYR A 451 3.16 21.68 7.70
C TYR A 451 1.70 21.83 8.13
N PHE A 452 1.04 20.73 8.53
CA PHE A 452 -0.35 20.78 8.99
C PHE A 452 -0.53 21.48 10.35
N ARG A 453 0.48 21.48 11.22
CA ARG A 453 0.48 22.29 12.45
C ARG A 453 0.51 23.78 12.12
N GLU A 454 1.40 24.20 11.22
CA GLU A 454 1.44 25.58 10.75
C GLU A 454 0.13 26.01 10.07
N LEU A 455 -0.47 25.13 9.25
CA LEU A 455 -1.79 25.36 8.65
C LEU A 455 -2.86 25.59 9.73
N ASN A 456 -2.95 24.72 10.74
CA ASN A 456 -3.96 24.80 11.80
C ASN A 456 -3.79 26.05 12.67
N ASP A 457 -2.55 26.37 13.05
CA ASP A 457 -2.24 27.55 13.85
C ASP A 457 -2.66 28.83 13.11
N GLU A 458 -2.33 28.94 11.82
CA GLU A 458 -2.68 30.12 11.02
C GLU A 458 -4.18 30.19 10.71
N MET A 459 -4.82 29.08 10.29
CA MET A 459 -6.27 29.04 10.06
C MET A 459 -7.06 29.40 11.31
N SER A 460 -6.61 28.93 12.48
CA SER A 460 -7.23 29.31 13.76
C SER A 460 -7.05 30.79 14.08
N ALA A 461 -5.87 31.36 13.79
CA ALA A 461 -5.57 32.76 14.04
C ALA A 461 -6.39 33.72 13.17
N ILE A 462 -6.63 33.36 11.90
CA ILE A 462 -7.38 34.17 10.94
C ILE A 462 -8.90 33.90 10.97
N GLY A 463 -9.35 32.88 11.72
CA GLY A 463 -10.75 32.46 11.74
C GLY A 463 -11.20 31.84 10.41
N GLY A 464 -10.29 31.08 9.78
CA GLY A 464 -10.48 30.46 8.48
C GLY A 464 -11.32 29.17 8.53
N ASN A 465 -11.34 28.49 7.39
CA ASN A 465 -12.10 27.26 7.18
C ASN A 465 -11.50 26.04 7.92
N PRO A 466 -12.32 25.03 8.27
CA PRO A 466 -11.84 23.72 8.70
C PRO A 466 -10.87 23.10 7.69
N ILE A 467 -9.82 22.44 8.20
CA ILE A 467 -8.78 21.82 7.40
C ILE A 467 -9.11 20.34 7.18
N GLY A 468 -9.18 19.92 5.92
CA GLY A 468 -9.19 18.53 5.50
C GLY A 468 -7.86 18.13 4.88
N ALA A 469 -7.59 16.83 4.82
CA ALA A 469 -6.41 16.27 4.16
C ALA A 469 -6.82 15.54 2.88
N TYR A 470 -6.20 15.87 1.75
CA TYR A 470 -6.24 15.06 0.53
C TYR A 470 -4.92 14.28 0.40
N GLY A 471 -4.96 12.94 0.43
CA GLY A 471 -3.74 12.15 0.29
C GLY A 471 -3.90 10.66 0.58
N PRO A 472 -2.78 9.91 0.67
CA PRO A 472 -2.83 8.49 0.98
C PRO A 472 -3.36 8.23 2.39
N ARG A 473 -3.91 7.02 2.60
CA ARG A 473 -4.52 6.60 3.88
C ARG A 473 -3.61 6.85 5.08
N ALA A 474 -2.31 6.57 4.99
CA ALA A 474 -1.35 6.80 6.07
C ALA A 474 -1.29 8.27 6.48
N VAL A 475 -1.25 9.20 5.52
CA VAL A 475 -1.27 10.64 5.80
C VAL A 475 -2.57 11.04 6.49
N CYS A 476 -3.70 10.64 5.91
CA CYS A 476 -5.02 10.94 6.44
C CYS A 476 -5.21 10.39 7.87
N ASN A 477 -4.80 9.13 8.11
CA ASN A 477 -4.84 8.50 9.43
C ASN A 477 -4.00 9.28 10.45
N ARG A 478 -2.74 9.60 10.13
CA ARG A 478 -1.84 10.29 11.07
C ARG A 478 -2.31 11.71 11.37
N LEU A 479 -2.81 12.44 10.37
CA LEU A 479 -3.37 13.79 10.58
C LEU A 479 -4.66 13.75 11.41
N ALA A 480 -5.52 12.74 11.22
CA ALA A 480 -6.69 12.54 12.06
C ALA A 480 -6.32 12.20 13.51
N GLU A 481 -5.33 11.32 13.72
CA GLU A 481 -4.83 10.93 15.05
C GLU A 481 -4.21 12.11 15.82
N GLU A 482 -3.50 12.99 15.12
CA GLU A 482 -2.94 14.23 15.69
C GLU A 482 -3.99 15.34 15.86
N GLY A 483 -5.22 15.15 15.36
CA GLY A 483 -6.28 16.16 15.40
C GLY A 483 -6.03 17.37 14.47
N LEU A 484 -5.23 17.19 13.42
CA LEU A 484 -4.81 18.23 12.48
C LEU A 484 -5.67 18.30 11.21
N ALA A 485 -6.54 17.32 10.98
CA ALA A 485 -7.50 17.33 9.88
C ALA A 485 -8.87 16.84 10.35
N THR A 486 -9.91 17.62 10.07
CA THR A 486 -11.30 17.31 10.47
C THR A 486 -11.98 16.32 9.52
N ALA A 487 -11.49 16.19 8.29
CA ALA A 487 -12.01 15.28 7.28
C ALA A 487 -10.90 14.79 6.34
N SER A 488 -11.08 13.59 5.78
CA SER A 488 -10.13 12.99 4.84
C SER A 488 -10.74 12.81 3.45
N TYR A 489 -10.07 13.36 2.43
CA TYR A 489 -10.24 13.05 1.02
C TYR A 489 -9.18 12.02 0.65
N VAL A 490 -9.58 10.76 0.55
CA VAL A 490 -8.65 9.64 0.50
C VAL A 490 -8.30 9.31 -0.94
N GLY A 491 -7.02 9.50 -1.32
CA GLY A 491 -6.46 9.13 -2.62
C GLY A 491 -6.26 7.62 -2.75
N ASN A 492 -7.36 6.87 -2.85
CA ASN A 492 -7.35 5.41 -2.87
C ASN A 492 -6.92 4.81 -4.23
N LEU A 493 -6.92 5.60 -5.31
CA LEU A 493 -6.42 5.24 -6.64
C LEU A 493 -4.99 4.70 -6.63
N SER A 494 -4.13 5.33 -5.85
CA SER A 494 -2.71 5.02 -5.76
C SER A 494 -2.42 3.79 -4.89
N TYR A 495 -3.00 2.64 -5.22
CA TYR A 495 -2.88 1.39 -4.45
C TYR A 495 -1.43 0.86 -4.32
N GLY A 496 -0.55 1.26 -5.24
CA GLY A 496 0.86 0.91 -5.21
C GLY A 496 1.70 1.75 -4.24
N TRP A 497 1.14 2.85 -3.70
CA TRP A 497 1.82 3.68 -2.73
C TRP A 497 1.90 2.98 -1.37
N THR A 498 3.08 3.05 -0.76
CA THR A 498 3.35 2.59 0.60
C THR A 498 2.35 3.19 1.60
N GLY A 499 1.97 4.46 1.41
CA GLY A 499 0.98 5.15 2.22
C GLY A 499 -0.46 4.60 2.11
N ASN A 500 -0.74 3.69 1.16
CA ASN A 500 -2.03 3.00 1.04
C ASN A 500 -1.94 1.51 1.40
N LEU A 501 -0.77 0.89 1.22
CA LEU A 501 -0.56 -0.53 1.47
C LEU A 501 -0.68 -0.88 2.96
N GLY A 502 -1.68 -1.70 3.30
CA GLY A 502 -1.91 -2.17 4.66
C GLY A 502 -2.38 -1.09 5.63
N GLN A 503 -2.95 0.00 5.10
CA GLN A 503 -3.52 1.09 5.89
C GLN A 503 -5.05 0.99 5.88
N LYS A 504 -5.68 1.12 7.06
CA LYS A 504 -7.15 1.19 7.16
C LYS A 504 -7.67 2.47 6.50
N MET A 505 -8.95 2.45 6.14
CA MET A 505 -9.68 3.68 5.79
C MET A 505 -9.70 4.61 7.03
N PRO A 506 -9.38 5.91 6.89
CA PRO A 506 -9.46 6.87 7.99
C PRO A 506 -10.87 6.96 8.58
N SER A 507 -11.00 7.08 9.90
CA SER A 507 -12.32 7.15 10.55
C SER A 507 -13.08 8.44 10.21
N ASN A 508 -12.37 9.51 9.85
CA ASN A 508 -12.91 10.79 9.42
C ASN A 508 -12.99 10.91 7.88
N TRP A 509 -13.01 9.80 7.14
CA TRP A 509 -13.11 9.86 5.69
C TRP A 509 -14.43 10.49 5.23
N ALA A 510 -14.29 11.46 4.35
CA ALA A 510 -15.36 12.26 3.76
C ALA A 510 -15.49 11.98 2.27
N ILE A 511 -14.37 11.81 1.57
CA ILE A 511 -14.34 11.54 0.14
C ILE A 511 -13.41 10.36 -0.12
N ASP A 512 -13.84 9.41 -0.94
CA ASP A 512 -13.08 8.26 -1.43
C ASP A 512 -12.87 8.37 -2.93
N GLN A 513 -11.63 8.61 -3.36
CA GLN A 513 -11.24 8.71 -4.77
C GLN A 513 -10.70 7.37 -5.27
N PHE A 514 -11.39 6.73 -6.21
CA PHE A 514 -11.19 5.28 -6.43
C PHE A 514 -11.08 4.81 -7.89
N PHE A 515 -11.52 5.60 -8.87
CA PHE A 515 -11.43 5.19 -10.27
C PHE A 515 -11.18 6.38 -11.19
N GLU A 516 -10.15 6.29 -12.04
CA GLU A 516 -9.79 7.31 -13.03
C GLU A 516 -10.31 6.86 -14.39
N PHE A 517 -10.96 7.77 -15.12
CA PHE A 517 -11.46 7.52 -16.48
C PHE A 517 -11.55 8.82 -17.29
N GLU A 518 -11.69 8.67 -18.62
CA GLU A 518 -11.96 9.80 -19.52
C GLU A 518 -13.47 9.94 -19.67
N ALA A 519 -14.00 11.14 -19.43
CA ALA A 519 -15.42 11.46 -19.61
C ALA A 519 -15.63 12.45 -20.76
N ASP A 520 -16.73 12.30 -21.50
CA ASP A 520 -17.17 13.25 -22.53
C ASP A 520 -17.76 14.52 -21.90
N PHE A 521 -17.28 15.69 -22.34
CA PHE A 521 -17.76 17.00 -21.91
C PHE A 521 -18.43 17.78 -23.04
N TYR A 522 -19.45 18.54 -22.66
CA TYR A 522 -20.35 19.27 -23.55
C TYR A 522 -20.43 20.73 -23.12
N ASP A 523 -20.54 21.63 -24.09
CA ASP A 523 -20.73 23.05 -23.84
C ASP A 523 -22.18 23.37 -23.39
N ALA A 524 -22.43 24.65 -23.12
CA ALA A 524 -23.74 25.18 -22.74
C ALA A 524 -24.86 24.87 -23.76
N ASP A 525 -24.53 24.70 -25.04
CA ASP A 525 -25.48 24.36 -26.11
C ASP A 525 -25.71 22.83 -26.23
N GLY A 526 -24.99 22.03 -25.44
CA GLY A 526 -25.01 20.56 -25.51
C GLY A 526 -24.16 20.00 -26.65
N THR A 527 -23.22 20.78 -27.17
CA THR A 527 -22.28 20.32 -28.20
C THR A 527 -21.09 19.62 -27.53
N PHE A 528 -20.73 18.43 -28.00
CA PHE A 528 -19.53 17.75 -27.54
C PHE A 528 -18.27 18.57 -27.84
N ILE A 529 -17.46 18.84 -26.81
CA ILE A 529 -16.23 19.66 -26.90
C ILE A 529 -14.98 18.80 -26.78
N GLY A 530 -15.01 17.71 -26.03
CA GLY A 530 -13.87 16.83 -25.87
C GLY A 530 -13.97 15.88 -24.69
N THR A 531 -12.94 15.07 -24.51
CA THR A 531 -12.77 14.19 -23.35
C THR A 531 -11.82 14.79 -22.34
N HIS A 532 -12.10 14.60 -21.06
CA HIS A 532 -11.21 14.97 -19.97
C HIS A 532 -11.07 13.83 -18.97
N GLY A 533 -9.85 13.66 -18.46
CA GLY A 533 -9.58 12.80 -17.30
C GLY A 533 -10.31 13.32 -16.06
N VAL A 534 -11.01 12.40 -15.40
CA VAL A 534 -11.75 12.63 -14.16
C VAL A 534 -11.51 11.47 -13.20
N ASP A 535 -11.53 11.78 -11.91
CA ASP A 535 -11.45 10.79 -10.85
C ASP A 535 -12.81 10.63 -10.18
N GLN A 536 -13.37 9.43 -10.19
CA GLN A 536 -14.63 9.10 -9.56
C GLN A 536 -14.51 9.10 -8.03
N LEU A 537 -15.49 9.74 -7.39
CA LEU A 537 -15.55 9.95 -5.96
C LEU A 537 -16.79 9.31 -5.34
N ILE A 538 -16.64 8.92 -4.07
CA ILE A 538 -17.76 8.63 -3.17
C ILE A 538 -17.72 9.60 -2.01
N HIS A 539 -18.87 10.17 -1.66
CA HIS A 539 -19.04 11.03 -0.51
C HIS A 539 -19.60 10.27 0.69
N ASN A 540 -18.98 10.47 1.85
CA ASN A 540 -19.51 10.08 3.14
C ASN A 540 -19.98 11.32 3.90
N PRO A 541 -21.30 11.60 3.91
CA PRO A 541 -21.83 12.83 4.49
C PRO A 541 -21.70 12.91 6.02
N GLU A 542 -21.26 11.83 6.68
CA GLU A 542 -20.95 11.83 8.11
C GLU A 542 -19.71 12.68 8.45
N ASN A 543 -18.83 12.91 7.47
CA ASN A 543 -17.60 13.68 7.65
C ASN A 543 -17.44 14.69 6.51
N GLY A 544 -17.00 15.92 6.80
CA GLY A 544 -16.66 16.91 5.79
C GLY A 544 -17.87 17.41 4.99
N GLN A 545 -18.21 18.69 5.14
CA GLN A 545 -19.36 19.26 4.44
C GLN A 545 -18.98 19.69 3.01
N LEU A 546 -19.76 19.24 2.01
CA LEU A 546 -19.72 19.80 0.66
C LEU A 546 -20.20 21.26 0.66
N TRP A 547 -19.60 22.07 -0.21
CA TRP A 547 -20.02 23.44 -0.45
C TRP A 547 -21.18 23.48 -1.45
N TYR A 548 -22.29 24.08 -1.04
CA TYR A 548 -23.39 24.43 -1.93
C TYR A 548 -23.41 25.95 -2.11
N PRO A 549 -22.87 26.49 -3.22
CA PRO A 549 -22.89 27.92 -3.48
C PRO A 549 -24.31 28.46 -3.65
N GLU A 550 -24.50 29.74 -3.34
CA GLU A 550 -25.73 30.46 -3.64
C GLU A 550 -25.74 30.89 -5.12
N PRO A 551 -26.88 30.85 -5.82
CA PRO A 551 -27.02 31.40 -7.17
C PRO A 551 -26.71 32.91 -7.23
N ALA A 552 -26.36 33.39 -8.43
CA ALA A 552 -25.92 34.77 -8.70
C ALA A 552 -26.99 35.86 -8.47
#